data_AF-A0A519DVY4-F1
#
_entry.id   AF-A0A519DVY4-F1
#
_cell.length_a   1.000
_cell.length_b   1.000
_cell.length_c   1.000
_cell.angle_alpha   90.00
_cell.angle_beta   90.00
_cell.angle_gamma   90.00
#
_symmetry.space_group_name_H-M   'P 1'
#
loop_
_entity.id
_entity.type
_entity.pdbx_description
1 polymer ?
#
loop_
_entity_poly.entity_id
_entity_poly.type
_entity_poly.pdbx_seq_one_letter_code
_entity_poly.pdbx_strand_id
1 'polypeptide(L)'
;MSLVYLAVVGASPGAAHAQMTLDFSTGWTSVGANVTYQTTPFSTTSKNTPFTLTAPTGQGMYRLTPVSSTVNGASAADAALGLTTGTVDALLNHNPNFSGSVTNFSVLTQTMTLNAGTYSFAWALNVTDPGFNDGALFSLSGNGMQYLESLARAGGPGDTSGPSPNTYVAYVYDPANGVTPWLTTTFNIATTGTYKVSFADYNWGDLAVPPNFFLASTIGTYTGNPLAGTSAPPATPDITTGFSGSDLVNGTVNPVFDGGTLQADVNNGVYGANLAIKGTGGTIDQNGLNSTFSGVLSDQTTGTPGAMSFVNAGASGGSITLTGVNTYTGQTTVGSGATLALAGAGSIATSSRLVNDGVFDIAGTSGGASLISLAGAGTVQLGAQVLTLTNAADTFAGSINGSGGLTVAGGTQTLSGVNGFTGETSVVSGATLVLSGAGSIAASSGLVNNGILNIAATTAGATLSGLSGGGSVLLGAQTLTLANTGSSSFGGAISGSGGLAVVGGTQT
;
A
#
# COMPACT_ATOMS: atom_id res chain seq x y z
N MET A 1 -12.59 -49.12 -2.45
CA MET A 1 -13.04 -49.32 -3.85
C MET A 1 -14.23 -48.41 -4.07
N SER A 2 -14.26 -47.46 -5.01
CA SER A 2 -13.27 -47.03 -5.98
C SER A 2 -13.48 -45.54 -6.21
N LEU A 3 -12.43 -44.75 -5.96
CA LEU A 3 -12.33 -43.37 -6.39
C LEU A 3 -12.09 -43.43 -7.92
N VAL A 4 -13.04 -42.98 -8.74
CA VAL A 4 -12.81 -42.92 -10.19
C VAL A 4 -11.98 -41.67 -10.48
N TYR A 5 -10.68 -41.88 -10.65
CA TYR A 5 -9.77 -40.89 -11.20
C TYR A 5 -9.93 -40.92 -12.73
N LEU A 6 -10.50 -39.88 -13.32
CA LEU A 6 -10.46 -39.73 -14.79
C LEU A 6 -9.12 -39.11 -15.17
N ALA A 7 -8.09 -39.94 -15.26
CA ALA A 7 -6.81 -39.55 -15.83
C ALA A 7 -6.95 -39.44 -17.36
N VAL A 8 -7.19 -38.23 -17.86
CA VAL A 8 -6.85 -37.90 -19.24
C VAL A 8 -5.65 -36.98 -19.20
N VAL A 9 -4.47 -37.57 -19.42
CA VAL A 9 -3.21 -36.83 -19.51
C VAL A 9 -3.25 -35.97 -20.77
N GLY A 10 -3.18 -34.65 -20.59
CA GLY A 10 -2.69 -33.72 -21.60
C GLY A 10 -3.59 -33.45 -22.81
N ALA A 11 -4.85 -33.05 -22.61
CA ALA A 11 -5.65 -32.51 -23.69
C ALA A 11 -6.12 -31.08 -23.40
N SER A 12 -6.11 -30.25 -24.43
CA SER A 12 -6.69 -28.90 -24.42
C SER A 12 -8.17 -28.95 -24.01
N PRO A 13 -8.74 -27.84 -23.48
CA PRO A 13 -10.07 -27.83 -22.86
C PRO A 13 -11.14 -28.55 -23.68
N GLY A 14 -11.12 -28.45 -25.01
CA GLY A 14 -12.11 -29.07 -25.91
C GLY A 14 -12.25 -30.61 -25.85
N ALA A 15 -11.25 -31.36 -25.37
CA ALA A 15 -11.33 -32.83 -25.33
C ALA A 15 -12.03 -33.39 -24.07
N ALA A 16 -12.19 -32.55 -23.02
CA ALA A 16 -12.80 -32.95 -21.75
C ALA A 16 -14.35 -32.92 -21.76
N HIS A 17 -14.97 -32.39 -22.83
CA HIS A 17 -16.42 -32.12 -22.91
C HIS A 17 -17.15 -33.06 -23.89
N ALA A 18 -16.97 -34.38 -23.76
CA ALA A 18 -17.77 -35.35 -24.51
C ALA A 18 -19.18 -35.52 -23.91
N GLN A 19 -20.14 -36.00 -24.72
CA GLN A 19 -21.55 -36.10 -24.34
C GLN A 19 -21.75 -36.81 -22.99
N MET A 20 -22.44 -36.14 -22.08
CA MET A 20 -22.69 -36.61 -20.71
C MET A 20 -24.16 -36.42 -20.37
N THR A 21 -24.83 -37.48 -19.92
CA THR A 21 -26.23 -37.44 -19.50
C THR A 21 -26.35 -37.56 -17.98
N LEU A 22 -26.98 -36.58 -17.32
CA LEU A 22 -27.20 -36.55 -15.86
C LEU A 22 -28.68 -36.78 -15.56
N ASP A 23 -29.02 -37.68 -14.64
CA ASP A 23 -30.41 -37.95 -14.22
C ASP A 23 -30.62 -37.57 -12.75
N PHE A 24 -31.51 -36.59 -12.52
CA PHE A 24 -31.86 -36.02 -11.22
C PHE A 24 -33.26 -36.44 -10.74
N SER A 25 -33.82 -37.51 -11.30
CA SER A 25 -35.23 -37.91 -11.09
C SER A 25 -35.55 -38.41 -9.68
N THR A 26 -34.54 -38.69 -8.85
CA THR A 26 -34.72 -39.27 -7.51
C THR A 26 -33.76 -38.65 -6.49
N GLY A 27 -34.21 -38.47 -5.24
CA GLY A 27 -33.35 -38.09 -4.11
C GLY A 27 -33.50 -36.67 -3.56
N TRP A 28 -34.38 -35.83 -4.12
CA TRP A 28 -34.66 -34.49 -3.59
C TRP A 28 -35.54 -34.54 -2.34
N THR A 29 -35.11 -33.85 -1.28
CA THR A 29 -35.84 -33.62 -0.03
C THR A 29 -36.13 -32.13 0.15
N SER A 30 -37.32 -31.75 0.61
CA SER A 30 -37.71 -30.34 0.80
C SER A 30 -37.21 -29.78 2.14
N VAL A 31 -36.58 -28.60 2.14
CA VAL A 31 -36.20 -27.84 3.35
C VAL A 31 -36.94 -26.50 3.50
N GLY A 32 -37.82 -26.20 2.56
CA GLY A 32 -38.75 -25.07 2.60
C GLY A 32 -39.79 -25.24 1.49
N ALA A 33 -40.81 -24.37 1.47
CA ALA A 33 -41.91 -24.45 0.48
C ALA A 33 -41.42 -24.46 -0.98
N ASN A 34 -40.25 -23.89 -1.24
CA ASN A 34 -39.69 -23.64 -2.57
C ASN A 34 -38.21 -24.01 -2.68
N VAL A 35 -37.64 -24.74 -1.70
CA VAL A 35 -36.23 -25.18 -1.71
C VAL A 35 -36.18 -26.69 -1.53
N THR A 36 -35.64 -27.37 -2.53
CA THR A 36 -35.33 -28.80 -2.48
C THR A 36 -33.82 -28.98 -2.43
N TYR A 37 -33.34 -29.94 -1.67
CA TYR A 37 -31.93 -30.31 -1.61
C TYR A 37 -31.74 -31.82 -1.76
N GLN A 38 -30.59 -32.26 -2.26
CA GLN A 38 -30.24 -33.68 -2.39
C GLN A 38 -28.83 -33.94 -1.85
N THR A 39 -28.72 -34.89 -0.93
CA THR A 39 -27.44 -35.34 -0.34
C THR A 39 -27.09 -36.79 -0.72
N THR A 40 -27.95 -37.47 -1.47
CA THR A 40 -27.77 -38.87 -1.85
C THR A 40 -27.13 -39.00 -3.23
N PRO A 41 -26.34 -40.06 -3.48
CA PRO A 41 -25.73 -40.31 -4.78
C PRO A 41 -26.75 -40.38 -5.91
N PHE A 42 -26.37 -39.98 -7.11
CA PHE A 42 -27.19 -40.08 -8.32
C PHE A 42 -26.41 -40.70 -9.49
N SER A 43 -27.15 -41.26 -10.45
CA SER A 43 -26.58 -41.96 -11.60
C SER A 43 -26.45 -41.04 -12.81
N THR A 44 -25.35 -41.18 -13.53
CA THR A 44 -25.01 -40.41 -14.73
C THR A 44 -24.36 -41.32 -15.77
N THR A 45 -24.33 -40.89 -17.03
CA THR A 45 -23.63 -41.59 -18.11
C THR A 45 -22.71 -40.63 -18.86
N SER A 46 -21.47 -41.05 -19.13
CA SER A 46 -20.58 -40.35 -20.07
C SER A 46 -20.31 -41.26 -21.25
N LYS A 47 -20.56 -40.80 -22.49
CA LYS A 47 -20.49 -41.64 -23.70
C LYS A 47 -21.25 -42.97 -23.53
N ASN A 48 -22.46 -42.92 -22.97
CA ASN A 48 -23.31 -44.08 -22.65
C ASN A 48 -22.73 -45.06 -21.61
N THR A 49 -21.64 -44.70 -20.91
CA THR A 49 -21.07 -45.51 -19.83
C THR A 49 -21.59 -45.00 -18.48
N PRO A 50 -22.33 -45.82 -17.71
CA PRO A 50 -22.91 -45.39 -16.44
C PRO A 50 -21.86 -45.26 -15.32
N PHE A 51 -22.03 -44.25 -14.48
CA PHE A 51 -21.28 -44.07 -13.24
C PHE A 51 -22.12 -43.30 -12.21
N THR A 52 -21.67 -43.31 -10.95
CA THR A 52 -22.40 -42.70 -9.82
C THR A 52 -21.61 -41.54 -9.26
N LEU A 53 -22.28 -40.40 -9.10
CA LEU A 53 -21.75 -39.24 -8.38
C LEU A 53 -22.27 -39.27 -6.94
N THR A 54 -21.34 -39.31 -5.98
CA THR A 54 -21.65 -39.36 -4.54
C THR A 54 -21.20 -38.06 -3.90
N ALA A 55 -22.15 -37.31 -3.31
CA ALA A 55 -21.82 -36.15 -2.50
C ALA A 55 -20.98 -36.57 -1.27
N PRO A 56 -19.93 -35.81 -0.89
CA PRO A 56 -19.20 -36.06 0.34
C PRO A 56 -20.14 -35.97 1.57
N THR A 57 -19.81 -36.72 2.63
CA THR A 57 -20.59 -36.73 3.88
C THR A 57 -20.80 -35.31 4.42
N GLY A 58 -22.06 -34.89 4.58
CA GLY A 58 -22.43 -33.56 5.06
C GLY A 58 -22.60 -32.49 3.98
N GLN A 59 -22.54 -32.85 2.69
CA GLN A 59 -22.72 -31.95 1.55
C GLN A 59 -23.97 -32.31 0.73
N GLY A 60 -24.51 -31.34 -0.02
CA GLY A 60 -25.69 -31.56 -0.87
C GLY A 60 -25.87 -30.49 -1.94
N MET A 61 -26.61 -30.84 -3.00
CA MET A 61 -27.04 -29.92 -4.05
C MET A 61 -28.35 -29.24 -3.65
N TYR A 62 -28.54 -27.98 -4.03
CA TYR A 62 -29.76 -27.20 -3.74
C TYR A 62 -30.44 -26.76 -5.04
N ARG A 63 -31.76 -26.78 -5.04
CA ARG A 63 -32.63 -26.32 -6.14
C ARG A 63 -33.74 -25.45 -5.56
N LEU A 64 -33.97 -24.30 -6.19
CA LEU A 64 -35.02 -23.35 -5.81
C LEU A 64 -36.14 -23.36 -6.85
N THR A 65 -37.38 -23.23 -6.40
CA THR A 65 -38.57 -23.20 -7.26
C THR A 65 -39.33 -21.89 -7.05
N PRO A 66 -39.14 -20.86 -7.89
CA PRO A 66 -39.86 -19.61 -7.74
C PRO A 66 -41.38 -19.80 -7.94
N VAL A 67 -42.19 -19.17 -7.08
CA VAL A 67 -43.66 -19.08 -7.28
C VAL A 67 -44.03 -17.61 -7.47
N SER A 68 -44.31 -17.23 -8.73
CA SER A 68 -44.78 -15.91 -9.21
C SER A 68 -43.97 -14.67 -8.80
N SER A 69 -43.36 -13.97 -9.78
CA SER A 69 -42.78 -12.60 -9.78
C SER A 69 -42.00 -12.09 -8.54
N THR A 70 -41.77 -12.95 -7.57
CA THR A 70 -41.11 -12.74 -6.28
C THR A 70 -40.58 -14.11 -5.88
N VAL A 71 -39.30 -14.21 -5.55
CA VAL A 71 -38.74 -15.47 -5.04
C VAL A 71 -39.14 -15.60 -3.58
N ASN A 72 -40.36 -16.09 -3.35
CA ASN A 72 -40.87 -16.37 -2.02
C ASN A 72 -40.01 -17.49 -1.39
N GLY A 73 -38.98 -17.11 -0.63
CA GLY A 73 -37.99 -18.04 -0.08
C GLY A 73 -36.53 -17.58 -0.12
N ALA A 74 -36.21 -16.38 -0.61
CA ALA A 74 -34.83 -15.86 -0.65
C ALA A 74 -34.09 -15.99 0.69
N SER A 75 -34.73 -15.66 1.81
CA SER A 75 -34.11 -15.81 3.14
C SER A 75 -33.92 -17.27 3.56
N ALA A 76 -34.79 -18.18 3.13
CA ALA A 76 -34.63 -19.62 3.36
C ALA A 76 -33.52 -20.21 2.46
N ALA A 77 -33.37 -19.67 1.25
CA ALA A 77 -32.25 -19.94 0.35
C ALA A 77 -30.93 -19.49 0.98
N ASP A 78 -30.88 -18.25 1.49
CA ASP A 78 -29.70 -17.72 2.17
C ASP A 78 -29.31 -18.62 3.35
N ALA A 79 -30.27 -19.02 4.18
CA ALA A 79 -30.03 -19.91 5.31
C ALA A 79 -29.54 -21.31 4.88
N ALA A 80 -30.19 -21.94 3.90
CA ALA A 80 -29.84 -23.27 3.41
C ALA A 80 -28.47 -23.29 2.70
N LEU A 81 -28.13 -22.21 2.01
CA LEU A 81 -26.87 -22.04 1.29
C LEU A 81 -25.76 -21.47 2.17
N GLY A 82 -26.06 -21.10 3.43
CA GLY A 82 -25.12 -20.42 4.34
C GLY A 82 -24.63 -19.07 3.79
N LEU A 83 -25.49 -18.35 3.08
CA LEU A 83 -25.26 -16.98 2.63
C LEU A 83 -25.76 -16.00 3.70
N THR A 84 -25.42 -14.72 3.53
CA THR A 84 -26.02 -13.69 4.37
C THR A 84 -27.45 -13.43 3.94
N THR A 85 -28.32 -13.20 4.91
CA THR A 85 -29.70 -12.83 4.65
C THR A 85 -29.78 -11.61 3.72
N GLY A 86 -30.50 -11.75 2.62
CA GLY A 86 -30.66 -10.73 1.58
C GLY A 86 -29.71 -10.90 0.39
N THR A 87 -28.75 -11.84 0.41
CA THR A 87 -27.84 -12.08 -0.72
C THR A 87 -28.60 -12.57 -1.96
N VAL A 88 -29.46 -13.57 -1.81
CA VAL A 88 -30.29 -14.07 -2.93
C VAL A 88 -31.26 -13.01 -3.44
N ASP A 89 -31.84 -12.20 -2.54
CA ASP A 89 -32.76 -11.13 -2.91
C ASP A 89 -32.07 -10.01 -3.73
N ALA A 90 -30.87 -9.61 -3.33
CA ALA A 90 -30.05 -8.62 -4.06
C ALA A 90 -29.66 -9.10 -5.47
N LEU A 91 -29.37 -10.40 -5.64
CA LEU A 91 -29.05 -10.99 -6.94
C LEU A 91 -30.26 -11.03 -7.88
N LEU A 92 -31.47 -11.19 -7.33
CA LEU A 92 -32.70 -11.38 -8.10
C LEU A 92 -33.39 -10.07 -8.49
N ASN A 93 -33.30 -9.04 -7.63
CA ASN A 93 -34.15 -7.85 -7.73
C ASN A 93 -33.39 -6.54 -8.06
N HIS A 94 -32.05 -6.57 -8.15
CA HIS A 94 -31.23 -5.38 -8.38
C HIS A 94 -30.09 -5.58 -9.39
N ASN A 95 -30.42 -5.83 -10.67
CA ASN A 95 -29.44 -5.74 -11.75
C ASN A 95 -29.52 -4.36 -12.45
N PRO A 96 -28.51 -3.48 -12.32
CA PRO A 96 -28.56 -2.14 -12.92
C PRO A 96 -28.51 -2.15 -14.46
N ASN A 97 -28.17 -3.29 -15.07
CA ASN A 97 -28.00 -3.41 -16.51
C ASN A 97 -29.22 -3.99 -17.24
N PHE A 98 -30.22 -4.54 -16.52
CA PHE A 98 -31.38 -5.20 -17.14
C PHE A 98 -32.69 -4.84 -16.42
N SER A 99 -33.67 -4.32 -17.17
CA SER A 99 -35.02 -4.09 -16.66
C SER A 99 -35.85 -5.38 -16.68
N GLY A 100 -36.53 -5.73 -15.59
CA GLY A 100 -37.43 -6.89 -15.52
C GLY A 100 -37.27 -7.66 -14.20
N SER A 101 -37.89 -8.84 -14.11
CA SER A 101 -37.74 -9.76 -12.97
C SER A 101 -37.20 -11.10 -13.44
N VAL A 102 -36.35 -11.72 -12.63
CA VAL A 102 -35.85 -13.08 -12.88
C VAL A 102 -37.01 -14.08 -12.92
N THR A 103 -37.11 -14.83 -14.01
CA THR A 103 -38.12 -15.87 -14.23
C THR A 103 -37.68 -17.23 -13.70
N ASN A 104 -36.38 -17.50 -13.65
CA ASN A 104 -35.81 -18.72 -13.03
C ASN A 104 -34.44 -18.45 -12.40
N PHE A 105 -34.12 -19.09 -11.27
CA PHE A 105 -32.86 -18.93 -10.54
C PHE A 105 -32.42 -20.24 -9.88
N SER A 106 -31.17 -20.61 -10.10
CA SER A 106 -30.56 -21.79 -9.50
C SER A 106 -29.20 -21.43 -8.92
N VAL A 107 -28.89 -21.97 -7.73
CA VAL A 107 -27.57 -21.84 -7.08
C VAL A 107 -27.06 -23.20 -6.66
N LEU A 108 -25.80 -23.44 -6.91
CA LEU A 108 -25.07 -24.59 -6.45
C LEU A 108 -23.88 -24.14 -5.62
N THR A 109 -23.62 -24.83 -4.52
CA THR A 109 -22.56 -24.49 -3.60
C THR A 109 -21.91 -25.77 -3.09
N GLN A 110 -20.59 -25.87 -3.23
CA GLN A 110 -19.78 -26.98 -2.74
C GLN A 110 -18.64 -26.49 -1.87
N THR A 111 -18.40 -27.15 -0.74
CA THR A 111 -17.18 -26.98 0.04
C THR A 111 -16.11 -27.95 -0.46
N MET A 112 -14.99 -27.43 -0.95
CA MET A 112 -13.86 -28.21 -1.47
C MET A 112 -12.51 -27.66 -1.00
N THR A 113 -11.54 -28.55 -0.81
CA THR A 113 -10.16 -28.13 -0.54
C THR A 113 -9.49 -27.76 -1.86
N LEU A 114 -9.00 -26.52 -1.98
CA LEU A 114 -8.22 -26.05 -3.12
C LEU A 114 -6.77 -25.83 -2.67
N ASN A 115 -5.83 -26.31 -3.48
CA ASN A 115 -4.40 -26.11 -3.26
C ASN A 115 -3.97 -24.77 -3.85
N ALA A 116 -2.92 -24.15 -3.31
CA ALA A 116 -2.35 -22.94 -3.90
C ALA A 116 -1.95 -23.17 -5.37
N GLY A 117 -2.40 -22.31 -6.28
CA GLY A 117 -2.20 -22.46 -7.72
C GLY A 117 -3.27 -21.81 -8.58
N THR A 118 -3.12 -21.94 -9.89
CA THR A 118 -4.06 -21.40 -10.88
C THR A 118 -5.10 -22.45 -11.27
N TYR A 119 -6.35 -22.01 -11.35
CA TYR A 119 -7.49 -22.79 -11.77
C TYR A 119 -8.21 -22.12 -12.93
N SER A 120 -8.76 -22.94 -13.82
CA SER A 120 -9.66 -22.57 -14.89
C SER A 120 -11.08 -22.97 -14.48
N PHE A 121 -11.99 -22.00 -14.47
CA PHE A 121 -13.43 -22.21 -14.35
C PHE A 121 -14.06 -22.06 -15.74
N ALA A 122 -14.80 -23.06 -16.20
CA ALA A 122 -15.51 -23.00 -17.46
C ALA A 122 -17.00 -23.25 -17.26
N TRP A 123 -17.84 -22.67 -18.11
CA TRP A 123 -19.28 -22.92 -18.10
C TRP A 123 -19.88 -22.83 -19.50
N ALA A 124 -21.01 -23.49 -19.70
CA ALA A 124 -21.81 -23.40 -20.91
C ALA A 124 -23.28 -23.33 -20.53
N LEU A 125 -24.04 -22.45 -21.20
CA LEU A 125 -25.49 -22.39 -21.06
C LEU A 125 -26.12 -23.45 -21.95
N ASN A 126 -27.14 -24.11 -21.44
CA ASN A 126 -27.96 -25.05 -22.18
C ASN A 126 -29.33 -24.40 -22.43
N VAL A 127 -29.71 -24.33 -23.70
CA VAL A 127 -30.91 -23.61 -24.16
C VAL A 127 -31.77 -24.64 -24.89
N THR A 128 -32.79 -25.17 -24.22
CA THR A 128 -33.57 -26.30 -24.74
C THR A 128 -34.68 -25.93 -25.72
N ASP A 129 -34.95 -24.64 -25.92
CA ASP A 129 -35.71 -24.09 -27.03
C ASP A 129 -34.94 -22.89 -27.64
N PRO A 130 -35.18 -22.49 -28.91
CA PRO A 130 -34.40 -21.42 -29.52
C PRO A 130 -34.73 -20.07 -28.86
N GLY A 131 -33.94 -19.67 -27.86
CA GLY A 131 -34.01 -18.35 -27.24
C GLY A 131 -33.91 -18.29 -25.71
N PHE A 132 -33.94 -19.40 -24.95
CA PHE A 132 -34.17 -19.35 -23.50
C PHE A 132 -33.09 -20.08 -22.67
N ASN A 133 -32.52 -19.44 -21.63
CA ASN A 133 -31.54 -20.06 -20.74
C ASN A 133 -32.22 -21.01 -19.73
N ASP A 134 -32.16 -22.32 -19.98
CA ASP A 134 -32.88 -23.34 -19.20
C ASP A 134 -31.98 -24.13 -18.22
N GLY A 135 -30.66 -23.91 -18.26
CA GLY A 135 -29.71 -24.41 -17.27
C GLY A 135 -28.25 -24.12 -17.64
N ALA A 136 -27.33 -24.43 -16.72
CA ALA A 136 -25.89 -24.18 -16.91
C ALA A 136 -25.05 -25.40 -16.53
N LEU A 137 -24.08 -25.73 -17.37
CA LEU A 137 -22.99 -26.67 -17.06
C LEU A 137 -21.77 -25.87 -16.62
N PHE A 138 -20.99 -26.41 -15.69
CA PHE A 138 -19.73 -25.78 -15.31
C PHE A 138 -18.66 -26.79 -14.90
N SER A 139 -17.40 -26.41 -15.11
CA SER A 139 -16.24 -27.17 -14.72
C SER A 139 -15.23 -26.30 -13.99
N LEU A 140 -14.47 -26.92 -13.09
CA LEU A 140 -13.31 -26.36 -12.44
C LEU A 140 -12.13 -27.29 -12.68
N SER A 141 -11.03 -26.78 -13.23
CA SER A 141 -9.84 -27.57 -13.52
C SER A 141 -8.56 -26.81 -13.19
N GLY A 142 -7.58 -27.46 -12.58
CA GLY A 142 -6.34 -26.80 -12.20
C GLY A 142 -5.63 -27.51 -11.07
N ASN A 143 -4.30 -27.42 -11.05
CA ASN A 143 -3.46 -27.99 -9.99
C ASN A 143 -3.78 -29.46 -9.65
N GLY A 144 -3.99 -30.28 -10.68
CA GLY A 144 -4.34 -31.71 -10.53
C GLY A 144 -5.80 -32.02 -10.20
N MET A 145 -6.65 -31.00 -9.99
CA MET A 145 -8.10 -31.15 -9.80
C MET A 145 -8.86 -30.99 -11.12
N GLN A 146 -9.88 -31.82 -11.32
CA GLN A 146 -10.90 -31.65 -12.37
C GLN A 146 -12.26 -31.97 -11.76
N TYR A 147 -13.20 -31.06 -11.98
CA TYR A 147 -14.52 -31.07 -11.38
C TYR A 147 -15.54 -30.58 -12.41
N LEU A 148 -16.68 -31.25 -12.53
CA LEU A 148 -17.71 -30.95 -13.52
C LEU A 148 -19.08 -31.18 -12.89
N GLU A 149 -19.95 -30.18 -12.97
CA GLU A 149 -21.29 -30.20 -12.39
C GLU A 149 -22.30 -29.39 -13.25
N SER A 150 -23.59 -29.54 -12.95
CA SER A 150 -24.70 -28.95 -13.72
C SER A 150 -25.74 -28.34 -12.80
N LEU A 151 -26.31 -27.20 -13.19
CA LEU A 151 -27.51 -26.62 -12.60
C LEU A 151 -28.71 -26.82 -13.53
N ALA A 152 -29.83 -27.27 -12.96
CA ALA A 152 -31.04 -27.69 -13.67
C ALA A 152 -32.21 -26.68 -13.57
N ARG A 153 -33.10 -26.71 -14.58
CA ARG A 153 -34.36 -25.97 -14.78
C ARG A 153 -35.37 -26.20 -13.65
N ALA A 154 -36.23 -25.20 -13.43
CA ALA A 154 -37.55 -25.35 -12.81
C ALA A 154 -38.59 -25.70 -13.89
N GLY A 155 -39.15 -26.91 -13.87
CA GLY A 155 -40.36 -27.24 -14.62
C GLY A 155 -41.55 -27.12 -13.69
N GLY A 156 -42.43 -26.13 -13.94
CA GLY A 156 -43.76 -26.14 -13.33
C GLY A 156 -44.56 -27.39 -13.75
N PRO A 157 -45.65 -27.75 -13.06
CA PRO A 157 -46.45 -28.91 -13.40
C PRO A 157 -47.11 -28.71 -14.77
N GLY A 158 -46.63 -29.38 -15.82
CA GLY A 158 -47.33 -29.40 -17.12
C GLY A 158 -46.50 -29.63 -18.40
N ASP A 159 -45.17 -29.58 -18.39
CA ASP A 159 -44.38 -29.86 -19.60
C ASP A 159 -44.06 -31.36 -19.72
N THR A 160 -44.71 -32.03 -20.68
CA THR A 160 -44.56 -33.47 -20.95
C THR A 160 -44.01 -33.77 -22.34
N SER A 161 -43.47 -32.79 -23.08
CA SER A 161 -43.08 -32.96 -24.49
C SER A 161 -41.58 -32.82 -24.80
N GLY A 162 -40.71 -32.86 -23.79
CA GLY A 162 -39.25 -32.96 -23.94
C GLY A 162 -38.67 -34.20 -23.23
N PRO A 163 -37.36 -34.49 -23.37
CA PRO A 163 -36.70 -35.46 -22.49
C PRO A 163 -37.05 -35.10 -21.04
N SER A 164 -37.37 -36.14 -20.24
CA SER A 164 -37.84 -36.05 -18.85
C SER A 164 -37.30 -34.79 -18.14
N PRO A 165 -38.11 -34.02 -17.38
CA PRO A 165 -37.71 -32.79 -16.69
C PRO A 165 -36.56 -32.94 -15.68
N ASN A 166 -36.02 -34.16 -15.57
CA ASN A 166 -34.96 -34.58 -14.69
C ASN A 166 -33.73 -35.14 -15.43
N THR A 167 -33.67 -35.14 -16.77
CA THR A 167 -32.55 -35.72 -17.54
C THR A 167 -31.85 -34.63 -18.37
N TYR A 168 -30.56 -34.39 -18.10
CA TYR A 168 -29.70 -33.43 -18.79
C TYR A 168 -28.79 -34.13 -19.76
N VAL A 169 -28.52 -33.54 -20.93
CA VAL A 169 -27.51 -34.01 -21.88
C VAL A 169 -26.56 -32.85 -22.20
N ALA A 170 -25.30 -32.96 -21.80
CA ALA A 170 -24.25 -32.04 -22.21
C ALA A 170 -23.83 -32.36 -23.65
N TYR A 171 -23.91 -31.39 -24.57
CA TYR A 171 -23.41 -31.54 -25.94
C TYR A 171 -22.03 -30.89 -26.10
N VAL A 172 -21.27 -31.33 -27.11
CA VAL A 172 -20.27 -30.49 -27.77
C VAL A 172 -21.05 -29.35 -28.44
N TYR A 173 -20.58 -28.10 -28.34
CA TYR A 173 -21.21 -26.89 -28.93
C TYR A 173 -22.11 -27.23 -30.14
N ASP A 174 -23.41 -27.02 -29.95
CA ASP A 174 -24.40 -27.28 -30.99
C ASP A 174 -25.41 -26.12 -31.03
N PRO A 175 -25.19 -25.14 -31.93
CA PRO A 175 -26.06 -23.98 -32.03
C PRO A 175 -27.46 -24.33 -32.56
N ALA A 176 -27.67 -25.51 -33.15
CA ALA A 176 -28.99 -25.95 -33.59
C ALA A 176 -29.87 -26.42 -32.41
N ASN A 177 -29.24 -26.79 -31.29
CA ASN A 177 -29.88 -27.23 -30.05
C ASN A 177 -29.60 -26.24 -28.90
N GLY A 178 -29.23 -25.00 -29.21
CA GLY A 178 -29.12 -23.89 -28.25
C GLY A 178 -27.92 -23.93 -27.28
N VAL A 179 -27.01 -24.91 -27.38
CA VAL A 179 -25.87 -24.99 -26.45
C VAL A 179 -24.81 -23.94 -26.80
N THR A 180 -24.51 -23.04 -25.86
CA THR A 180 -23.48 -22.02 -26.07
C THR A 180 -22.07 -22.62 -26.06
N PRO A 181 -21.07 -21.97 -26.68
CA PRO A 181 -19.67 -22.35 -26.46
C PRO A 181 -19.32 -22.32 -24.97
N TRP A 182 -18.38 -23.17 -24.56
CA TRP A 182 -17.80 -23.08 -23.22
C TRP A 182 -17.07 -21.74 -23.07
N LEU A 183 -17.55 -20.91 -22.17
CA LEU A 183 -16.83 -19.74 -21.69
C LEU A 183 -15.89 -20.19 -20.58
N THR A 184 -14.70 -19.60 -20.52
CA THR A 184 -13.67 -19.97 -19.53
C THR A 184 -13.05 -18.72 -18.94
N THR A 185 -12.83 -18.74 -17.63
CA THR A 185 -12.06 -17.75 -16.89
C THR A 185 -11.02 -18.46 -16.02
N THR A 186 -10.01 -17.73 -15.56
CA THR A 186 -8.98 -18.25 -14.65
C THR A 186 -8.95 -17.47 -13.35
N PHE A 187 -8.63 -18.15 -12.25
CA PHE A 187 -8.43 -17.54 -10.95
C PHE A 187 -7.28 -18.21 -10.19
N ASN A 188 -6.70 -17.50 -9.23
CA ASN A 188 -5.56 -17.97 -8.43
C ASN A 188 -5.97 -18.19 -6.98
N ILE A 189 -5.56 -19.33 -6.43
CA ILE A 189 -5.61 -19.63 -5.00
C ILE A 189 -4.22 -19.33 -4.42
N ALA A 190 -4.12 -18.32 -3.56
CA ALA A 190 -2.84 -17.92 -2.96
C ALA A 190 -2.37 -18.90 -1.88
N THR A 191 -3.32 -19.45 -1.11
CA THR A 191 -3.03 -20.35 0.02
C THR A 191 -3.92 -21.59 -0.07
N THR A 192 -3.32 -22.78 0.10
CA THR A 192 -4.08 -24.03 0.21
C THR A 192 -5.07 -23.95 1.36
N GLY A 193 -6.34 -24.28 1.13
CA GLY A 193 -7.38 -24.15 2.14
C GLY A 193 -8.70 -24.80 1.72
N THR A 194 -9.68 -24.75 2.63
CA THR A 194 -11.05 -25.18 2.35
C THR A 194 -11.84 -23.98 1.84
N TYR A 195 -12.44 -24.11 0.66
CA TYR A 195 -13.19 -23.07 0.00
C TYR A 195 -14.62 -23.53 -0.27
N LYS A 196 -15.59 -22.65 -0.04
CA LYS A 196 -16.92 -22.78 -0.61
C LYS A 196 -16.87 -22.20 -2.03
N VAL A 197 -17.16 -23.04 -3.00
CA VAL A 197 -17.25 -22.67 -4.41
C VAL A 197 -18.73 -22.71 -4.79
N SER A 198 -19.26 -21.57 -5.21
CA SER A 198 -20.68 -21.44 -5.56
C SER A 198 -20.89 -20.90 -6.96
N PHE A 199 -21.99 -21.29 -7.58
CA PHE A 199 -22.33 -20.99 -8.96
C PHE A 199 -23.81 -20.66 -9.00
N ALA A 200 -24.19 -19.57 -9.65
CA ALA A 200 -25.59 -19.15 -9.76
C ALA A 200 -25.94 -18.81 -11.20
N ASP A 201 -27.09 -19.32 -11.66
CA ASP A 201 -27.62 -19.12 -13.00
C ASP A 201 -29.01 -18.48 -12.97
N TYR A 202 -29.32 -17.69 -13.99
CA TYR A 202 -30.50 -16.81 -14.05
C TYR A 202 -31.17 -16.92 -15.43
N ASN A 203 -32.49 -17.02 -15.44
CA ASN A 203 -33.29 -16.65 -16.61
C ASN A 203 -33.97 -15.30 -16.33
N TRP A 204 -33.71 -14.31 -17.19
CA TRP A 204 -34.25 -12.95 -17.08
C TRP A 204 -35.13 -12.61 -18.29
N GLY A 205 -36.21 -13.37 -18.48
CA GLY A 205 -37.08 -13.21 -19.65
C GLY A 205 -36.32 -13.43 -20.97
N ASP A 206 -35.55 -14.52 -21.01
CA ASP A 206 -34.95 -15.07 -22.25
C ASP A 206 -33.77 -14.23 -22.76
N LEU A 207 -33.18 -13.47 -21.85
CA LEU A 207 -31.92 -12.78 -22.07
C LEU A 207 -30.75 -13.66 -21.65
N ALA A 208 -29.76 -13.79 -22.53
CA ALA A 208 -28.51 -14.47 -22.23
C ALA A 208 -27.69 -13.67 -21.21
N VAL A 209 -27.89 -13.95 -19.91
CA VAL A 209 -27.10 -13.36 -18.82
C VAL A 209 -25.99 -14.32 -18.40
N PRO A 210 -24.74 -13.88 -18.27
CA PRO A 210 -23.67 -14.73 -17.76
C PRO A 210 -23.91 -15.16 -16.30
N PRO A 211 -23.56 -16.40 -15.91
CA PRO A 211 -23.74 -16.89 -14.54
C PRO A 211 -22.76 -16.21 -13.56
N ASN A 212 -23.11 -16.27 -12.27
CA ASN A 212 -22.26 -15.79 -11.18
C ASN A 212 -21.46 -16.95 -10.54
N PHE A 213 -20.25 -16.68 -10.08
CA PHE A 213 -19.27 -17.63 -9.52
C PHE A 213 -18.56 -17.06 -8.26
N PHE A 214 -18.66 -17.75 -7.13
CA PHE A 214 -18.20 -17.25 -5.84
C PHE A 214 -17.17 -18.20 -5.20
N LEU A 215 -16.09 -17.66 -4.63
CA LEU A 215 -15.17 -18.38 -3.76
C LEU A 215 -15.08 -17.75 -2.38
N ALA A 216 -15.17 -18.59 -1.35
CA ALA A 216 -15.30 -18.20 0.05
C ALA A 216 -14.39 -19.05 0.95
N SER A 217 -13.55 -18.44 1.79
CA SER A 217 -12.76 -19.18 2.81
C SER A 217 -13.49 -19.36 4.16
N THR A 218 -14.60 -18.66 4.39
CA THR A 218 -15.42 -18.74 5.61
C THR A 218 -16.90 -18.50 5.28
N ILE A 219 -17.84 -19.11 6.01
CA ILE A 219 -19.29 -18.93 5.79
C ILE A 219 -19.72 -17.54 6.31
N GLY A 220 -19.99 -16.58 5.41
CA GLY A 220 -20.55 -15.24 5.72
C GLY A 220 -20.25 -14.18 4.66
N THR A 221 -21.25 -13.35 4.34
CA THR A 221 -21.36 -12.18 3.40
C THR A 221 -20.46 -12.11 2.17
N TYR A 222 -21.08 -12.13 0.98
CA TYR A 222 -20.43 -11.85 -0.30
C TYR A 222 -21.18 -10.81 -1.13
N THR A 223 -20.43 -9.83 -1.63
CA THR A 223 -20.82 -8.86 -2.67
C THR A 223 -20.01 -9.13 -3.95
N GLY A 224 -20.66 -9.19 -5.12
CA GLY A 224 -20.01 -9.03 -6.43
C GLY A 224 -20.33 -10.10 -7.49
N ASN A 225 -20.87 -9.66 -8.63
CA ASN A 225 -20.90 -10.37 -9.90
C ASN A 225 -19.45 -10.59 -10.41
N PRO A 226 -19.00 -11.81 -10.75
CA PRO A 226 -17.63 -12.07 -11.15
C PRO A 226 -17.35 -11.85 -12.64
N LEU A 227 -18.30 -11.32 -13.44
CA LEU A 227 -18.08 -11.07 -14.85
C LEU A 227 -18.03 -9.59 -15.27
N ALA A 228 -18.18 -8.64 -14.34
CA ALA A 228 -17.74 -7.27 -14.54
C ALA A 228 -17.57 -6.50 -13.21
N GLY A 229 -16.33 -6.35 -12.74
CA GLY A 229 -15.91 -5.17 -11.97
C GLY A 229 -16.18 -5.11 -10.45
N THR A 230 -15.11 -5.44 -9.69
CA THR A 230 -14.72 -4.93 -8.34
C THR A 230 -15.62 -5.29 -7.15
N SER A 231 -15.10 -5.77 -6.02
CA SER A 231 -13.83 -5.42 -5.38
C SER A 231 -13.07 -6.67 -4.92
N ALA A 232 -11.79 -6.74 -5.30
CA ALA A 232 -10.79 -7.44 -4.49
C ALA A 232 -10.95 -7.04 -3.00
N PRO A 233 -10.42 -7.81 -2.01
CA PRO A 233 -10.19 -7.22 -0.69
C PRO A 233 -9.59 -5.83 -0.91
N PRO A 234 -10.10 -4.77 -0.24
CA PRO A 234 -9.67 -3.41 -0.53
C PRO A 234 -8.15 -3.43 -0.60
N ALA A 235 -7.60 -2.94 -1.70
CA ALA A 235 -6.14 -2.90 -1.88
C ALA A 235 -5.57 -2.35 -0.57
N THR A 236 -4.55 -3.01 -0.02
CA THR A 236 -3.89 -2.51 1.20
C THR A 236 -3.66 -1.03 0.97
N PRO A 237 -4.25 -0.16 1.81
CA PRO A 237 -4.23 1.26 1.55
C PRO A 237 -2.79 1.77 1.63
N ASP A 238 -2.48 2.82 0.90
CA ASP A 238 -1.27 3.60 1.17
C ASP A 238 -1.48 4.41 2.46
N ILE A 239 -0.39 4.87 3.06
CA ILE A 239 -0.41 5.67 4.28
C ILE A 239 -1.07 7.02 3.98
N THR A 240 -2.33 7.12 4.38
CA THR A 240 -3.14 8.34 4.43
C THR A 240 -3.34 8.72 5.91
N THR A 241 -4.55 9.01 6.38
CA THR A 241 -4.77 9.43 7.78
C THR A 241 -5.10 8.26 8.69
N GLY A 242 -4.52 8.23 9.89
CA GLY A 242 -4.95 7.34 10.98
C GLY A 242 -4.23 5.98 11.05
N PHE A 243 -3.09 5.83 10.36
CA PHE A 243 -2.27 4.62 10.46
C PHE A 243 -1.17 4.77 11.51
N SER A 244 -0.82 3.66 12.16
CA SER A 244 0.26 3.61 13.13
C SER A 244 1.43 2.75 12.66
N GLY A 245 2.54 2.81 13.39
CA GLY A 245 3.71 1.98 13.11
C GLY A 245 3.41 0.48 13.10
N SER A 246 2.52 -0.02 13.97
CA SER A 246 2.12 -1.44 13.94
C SER A 246 1.31 -1.81 12.70
N ASP A 247 0.56 -0.89 12.09
CA ASP A 247 -0.11 -1.14 10.81
C ASP A 247 0.91 -1.46 9.71
N LEU A 248 2.01 -0.70 9.68
CA LEU A 248 3.11 -0.91 8.75
C LEU A 248 3.79 -2.27 8.97
N VAL A 249 4.02 -2.65 10.22
CA VAL A 249 4.66 -3.94 10.57
C VAL A 249 3.75 -5.13 10.25
N ASN A 250 2.44 -4.99 10.49
CA ASN A 250 1.45 -6.04 10.24
C ASN A 250 1.04 -6.14 8.76
N GLY A 251 1.50 -5.22 7.91
CA GLY A 251 1.14 -5.18 6.49
C GLY A 251 -0.32 -4.80 6.24
N THR A 252 -0.96 -4.10 7.19
CA THR A 252 -2.33 -3.58 7.01
C THR A 252 -2.36 -2.29 6.17
N VAL A 253 -1.20 -1.65 5.99
CA VAL A 253 -0.97 -0.51 5.11
C VAL A 253 0.26 -0.80 4.21
N ASN A 254 0.24 -0.34 2.97
CA ASN A 254 1.43 -0.37 2.13
C ASN A 254 2.50 0.57 2.70
N PRO A 255 3.79 0.28 2.52
CA PRO A 255 4.87 1.17 2.94
C PRO A 255 5.04 2.33 1.95
N VAL A 256 3.96 3.08 1.70
CA VAL A 256 3.89 4.17 0.72
C VAL A 256 3.13 5.34 1.33
N PHE A 257 3.76 6.50 1.49
CA PHE A 257 3.06 7.73 1.90
C PHE A 257 2.29 8.35 0.74
N ASP A 258 1.03 8.71 1.01
CA ASP A 258 0.15 9.47 0.11
C ASP A 258 -0.48 10.67 0.85
N GLY A 259 0.37 11.60 1.28
CA GLY A 259 0.01 12.80 2.06
C GLY A 259 -0.37 12.52 3.51
N GLY A 260 -0.34 11.25 3.93
CA GLY A 260 -0.80 10.76 5.22
C GLY A 260 0.15 10.94 6.40
N THR A 261 -0.32 10.49 7.56
CA THR A 261 0.45 10.43 8.80
C THR A 261 0.59 8.99 9.27
N LEU A 262 1.84 8.57 9.51
CA LEU A 262 2.18 7.36 10.25
C LEU A 262 2.52 7.76 11.69
N GLN A 263 1.73 7.32 12.65
CA GLN A 263 1.96 7.62 14.06
C GLN A 263 2.79 6.52 14.74
N ALA A 264 3.85 6.89 15.44
CA ALA A 264 4.57 5.97 16.31
C ALA A 264 3.65 5.52 17.46
N ASP A 265 3.59 4.22 17.67
CA ASP A 265 2.71 3.56 18.65
C ASP A 265 3.44 2.64 19.62
N VAL A 266 4.71 2.34 19.33
CA VAL A 266 5.57 1.51 20.18
C VAL A 266 6.80 2.31 20.57
N ASN A 267 7.03 2.48 21.88
CA ASN A 267 8.24 3.15 22.36
C ASN A 267 9.47 2.30 22.05
N ASN A 268 10.48 2.92 21.47
CA ASN A 268 11.64 2.30 20.87
C ASN A 268 11.28 1.28 19.76
N GLY A 269 10.16 1.50 19.06
CA GLY A 269 9.77 0.70 17.90
C GLY A 269 10.85 0.74 16.82
N VAL A 270 11.03 -0.38 16.09
CA VAL A 270 11.97 -0.49 14.97
C VAL A 270 11.21 -0.86 13.71
N TYR A 271 11.20 0.04 12.74
CA TYR A 271 10.48 -0.08 11.48
C TYR A 271 11.48 -0.29 10.33
N GLY A 272 11.61 -1.54 9.88
CA GLY A 272 12.61 -1.94 8.88
C GLY A 272 12.15 -1.88 7.41
N ALA A 273 10.88 -1.55 7.16
CA ALA A 273 10.37 -1.43 5.80
C ALA A 273 10.99 -0.22 5.09
N ASN A 274 11.30 -0.36 3.80
CA ASN A 274 11.57 0.80 2.95
C ASN A 274 10.24 1.52 2.69
N LEU A 275 10.20 2.84 2.84
CA LEU A 275 9.00 3.63 2.63
C LEU A 275 9.14 4.49 1.37
N ALA A 276 8.20 4.33 0.45
CA ALA A 276 8.11 5.21 -0.71
C ALA A 276 7.22 6.43 -0.39
N ILE A 277 7.49 7.58 -1.01
CA ILE A 277 6.78 8.83 -0.75
C ILE A 277 6.26 9.40 -2.06
N LYS A 278 4.94 9.51 -2.20
CA LYS A 278 4.34 10.17 -3.37
C LYS A 278 4.58 11.68 -3.33
N GLY A 279 4.30 12.36 -4.45
CA GLY A 279 4.38 13.83 -4.53
C GLY A 279 3.45 14.58 -3.56
N THR A 280 2.45 13.88 -3.00
CA THR A 280 1.58 14.37 -1.91
C THR A 280 2.30 14.44 -0.55
N GLY A 281 3.50 13.85 -0.44
CA GLY A 281 4.33 13.87 0.76
C GLY A 281 3.90 12.85 1.82
N GLY A 282 4.41 13.01 3.04
CA GLY A 282 4.08 12.17 4.18
C GLY A 282 4.48 12.81 5.51
N THR A 283 3.85 12.36 6.59
CA THR A 283 4.13 12.79 7.96
C THR A 283 4.43 11.58 8.83
N ILE A 284 5.48 11.67 9.65
CA ILE A 284 5.71 10.75 10.76
C ILE A 284 5.47 11.52 12.05
N ASP A 285 4.47 11.08 12.82
CA ASP A 285 4.16 11.62 14.13
C ASP A 285 4.82 10.79 15.22
N GLN A 286 5.69 11.41 16.01
CA GLN A 286 6.41 10.78 17.11
C GLN A 286 5.50 10.40 18.27
N ASN A 287 4.38 11.11 18.46
CA ASN A 287 3.41 10.82 19.53
C ASN A 287 4.05 10.67 20.93
N GLY A 288 5.10 11.44 21.22
CA GLY A 288 5.86 11.35 22.47
C GLY A 288 6.76 10.11 22.60
N LEU A 289 6.86 9.28 21.57
CA LEU A 289 7.59 8.01 21.56
C LEU A 289 8.90 8.11 20.77
N ASN A 290 9.90 7.36 21.20
CA ASN A 290 11.13 7.18 20.45
C ASN A 290 10.93 6.03 19.45
N SER A 291 11.45 6.15 18.24
CA SER A 291 11.35 5.10 17.23
C SER A 291 12.53 5.14 16.26
N THR A 292 12.91 3.98 15.72
CA THR A 292 13.97 3.84 14.72
C THR A 292 13.37 3.38 13.41
N PHE A 293 13.63 4.11 12.33
CA PHE A 293 13.33 3.68 10.97
C PHE A 293 14.64 3.24 10.31
N SER A 294 14.77 1.94 10.07
CA SER A 294 16.00 1.35 9.53
C SER A 294 15.96 1.06 8.04
N GLY A 295 14.77 1.09 7.43
CA GLY A 295 14.62 1.12 5.98
C GLY A 295 14.98 2.47 5.37
N VAL A 296 14.88 2.53 4.04
CA VAL A 296 15.13 3.74 3.24
C VAL A 296 13.81 4.43 2.92
N LEU A 297 13.73 5.75 3.16
CA LEU A 297 12.70 6.62 2.63
C LEU A 297 13.13 7.12 1.24
N SER A 298 12.28 6.95 0.23
CA SER A 298 12.58 7.33 -1.16
C SER A 298 11.37 7.91 -1.88
N ASP A 299 11.59 8.74 -2.91
CA ASP A 299 10.50 9.15 -3.79
C ASP A 299 9.86 7.92 -4.44
N GLN A 300 8.53 7.87 -4.47
CA GLN A 300 7.79 6.76 -5.11
C GLN A 300 7.97 6.76 -6.63
N THR A 301 8.07 7.96 -7.21
CA THR A 301 8.25 8.15 -8.65
C THR A 301 9.43 9.09 -8.86
N THR A 302 10.44 8.62 -9.60
CA THR A 302 11.62 9.42 -9.95
C THR A 302 11.21 10.75 -10.59
N GLY A 303 11.76 11.85 -10.08
CA GLY A 303 11.45 13.20 -10.56
C GLY A 303 10.18 13.81 -10.00
N THR A 304 9.46 13.11 -9.10
CA THR A 304 8.35 13.66 -8.32
C THR A 304 8.76 13.72 -6.84
N PRO A 305 9.25 14.87 -6.35
CA PRO A 305 9.77 14.98 -4.99
C PRO A 305 8.70 14.70 -3.93
N GLY A 306 8.94 13.72 -3.07
CA GLY A 306 8.11 13.45 -1.89
C GLY A 306 8.63 14.22 -0.67
N ALA A 307 7.83 15.13 -0.13
CA ALA A 307 8.18 15.88 1.08
C ALA A 307 7.88 15.07 2.35
N MET A 308 8.70 15.22 3.39
CA MET A 308 8.51 14.56 4.68
C MET A 308 8.40 15.57 5.82
N SER A 309 7.42 15.35 6.69
CA SER A 309 7.22 16.10 7.93
C SER A 309 7.41 15.19 9.14
N PHE A 310 8.21 15.62 10.11
CA PHE A 310 8.38 14.97 11.39
C PHE A 310 7.73 15.86 12.44
N VAL A 311 6.67 15.35 13.07
CA VAL A 311 5.89 16.07 14.07
C VAL A 311 5.86 15.30 15.38
N ASN A 312 5.36 15.95 16.42
CA ASN A 312 5.13 15.32 17.69
C ASN A 312 3.81 15.83 18.29
N ALA A 313 2.75 15.02 18.16
CA ALA A 313 1.46 15.32 18.78
C ALA A 313 1.40 14.94 20.27
N GLY A 314 2.42 14.23 20.77
CA GLY A 314 2.50 13.80 22.17
C GLY A 314 2.84 14.95 23.12
N ALA A 315 2.41 14.83 24.38
CA ALA A 315 2.57 15.89 25.38
C ALA A 315 4.02 16.11 25.87
N SER A 316 4.93 15.14 25.67
CA SER A 316 6.33 15.26 26.07
C SER A 316 7.24 14.30 25.33
N GLY A 317 8.40 14.78 24.86
CA GLY A 317 9.45 13.95 24.28
C GLY A 317 9.10 13.38 22.91
N GLY A 318 9.80 12.33 22.49
CA GLY A 318 9.65 11.71 21.19
C GLY A 318 10.83 11.98 20.27
N SER A 319 11.20 10.96 19.49
CA SER A 319 12.23 11.08 18.46
C SER A 319 12.03 10.04 17.36
N ILE A 320 12.28 10.43 16.12
CA ILE A 320 12.50 9.48 15.03
C ILE A 320 13.98 9.44 14.72
N THR A 321 14.58 8.26 14.80
CA THR A 321 15.96 8.00 14.37
C THR A 321 15.96 7.32 13.01
N LEU A 322 16.56 7.94 11.99
CA LEU A 322 16.78 7.33 10.69
C LEU A 322 18.19 6.71 10.65
N THR A 323 18.27 5.41 10.34
CA THR A 323 19.58 4.74 10.18
C THR A 323 19.92 4.40 8.72
N GLY A 324 18.91 4.44 7.84
CA GLY A 324 19.08 4.24 6.39
C GLY A 324 19.54 5.51 5.66
N VAL A 325 20.18 5.33 4.51
CA VAL A 325 20.51 6.43 3.59
C VAL A 325 19.23 6.78 2.81
N ASN A 326 18.53 7.84 3.21
CA ASN A 326 17.29 8.23 2.57
C ASN A 326 17.53 9.03 1.29
N THR A 327 16.72 8.78 0.27
CA THR A 327 16.92 9.25 -1.11
C THR A 327 15.76 10.10 -1.66
N TYR A 328 14.77 10.41 -0.82
CA TYR A 328 13.69 11.32 -1.20
C TYR A 328 14.21 12.74 -1.43
N THR A 329 13.67 13.41 -2.44
CA THR A 329 14.20 14.71 -2.90
C THR A 329 13.35 15.90 -2.44
N GLY A 330 12.16 15.65 -1.88
CA GLY A 330 11.31 16.68 -1.32
C GLY A 330 11.90 17.35 -0.08
N GLN A 331 11.22 18.38 0.42
CA GLN A 331 11.62 19.08 1.63
C GLN A 331 11.47 18.17 2.86
N THR A 332 12.42 18.25 3.79
CA THR A 332 12.28 17.72 5.15
C THR A 332 11.84 18.83 6.09
N THR A 333 10.82 18.58 6.92
CA THR A 333 10.36 19.51 7.95
C THR A 333 10.44 18.82 9.30
N VAL A 334 11.00 19.48 10.31
CA VAL A 334 10.97 19.04 11.71
C VAL A 334 10.18 20.07 12.50
N GLY A 335 8.97 19.70 12.90
CA GLY A 335 8.05 20.58 13.61
C GLY A 335 8.49 20.86 15.04
N SER A 336 7.94 21.92 15.63
CA SER A 336 8.19 22.25 17.03
C SER A 336 7.85 21.08 17.95
N GLY A 337 8.70 20.83 18.94
CA GLY A 337 8.56 19.71 19.88
C GLY A 337 8.92 18.33 19.32
N ALA A 338 9.28 18.22 18.03
CA ALA A 338 9.71 16.97 17.41
C ALA A 338 11.24 16.86 17.34
N THR A 339 11.77 15.63 17.42
CA THR A 339 13.20 15.34 17.21
C THR A 339 13.40 14.41 16.01
N LEU A 340 14.16 14.84 15.01
CA LEU A 340 14.67 13.98 13.94
C LEU A 340 16.16 13.71 14.18
N ALA A 341 16.51 12.47 14.45
CA ALA A 341 17.88 12.02 14.63
C ALA A 341 18.38 11.22 13.41
N LEU A 342 19.65 11.40 13.05
CA LEU A 342 20.37 10.53 12.12
C LEU A 342 21.40 9.72 12.91
N ALA A 343 21.46 8.41 12.65
CA ALA A 343 22.43 7.53 13.30
C ALA A 343 23.09 6.56 12.33
N GLY A 344 24.33 6.16 12.62
CA GLY A 344 25.12 5.31 11.72
C GLY A 344 25.26 5.94 10.33
N ALA A 345 24.74 5.25 9.31
CA ALA A 345 24.71 5.73 7.91
C ALA A 345 23.48 6.59 7.58
N GLY A 346 22.64 6.90 8.57
CA GLY A 346 21.45 7.73 8.43
C GLY A 346 21.73 9.02 7.67
N SER A 347 20.96 9.30 6.63
CA SER A 347 21.16 10.48 5.77
C SER A 347 19.85 11.01 5.20
N ILE A 348 19.77 12.33 5.02
CA ILE A 348 18.73 13.03 4.24
C ILE A 348 19.36 13.99 3.21
N ALA A 349 20.60 13.72 2.79
CA ALA A 349 21.42 14.64 2.00
C ALA A 349 20.83 15.02 0.62
N THR A 350 19.90 14.21 0.11
CA THR A 350 19.22 14.42 -1.17
C THR A 350 17.97 15.29 -1.04
N SER A 351 17.47 15.52 0.17
CA SER A 351 16.32 16.40 0.41
C SER A 351 16.64 17.83 -0.04
N SER A 352 15.69 18.46 -0.72
CA SER A 352 15.84 19.81 -1.29
C SER A 352 16.24 20.87 -0.25
N ARG A 353 15.77 20.72 1.00
CA ARG A 353 16.17 21.50 2.17
C ARG A 353 15.62 20.86 3.45
N LEU A 354 16.21 21.25 4.58
CA LEU A 354 15.66 21.02 5.91
C LEU A 354 15.07 22.33 6.48
N VAL A 355 13.80 22.31 6.86
CA VAL A 355 13.17 23.34 7.71
C VAL A 355 13.06 22.77 9.11
N ASN A 356 13.91 23.24 10.04
CA ASN A 356 14.00 22.73 11.39
C ASN A 356 13.47 23.74 12.41
N ASP A 357 12.27 23.48 12.95
CA ASP A 357 11.65 24.21 14.06
C ASP A 357 11.59 23.38 15.36
N GLY A 358 12.07 22.13 15.31
CA GLY A 358 12.23 21.23 16.45
C GLY A 358 13.71 20.96 16.74
N VAL A 359 14.09 19.69 16.80
CA VAL A 359 15.47 19.25 17.02
C VAL A 359 15.92 18.37 15.87
N PHE A 360 17.02 18.74 15.21
CA PHE A 360 17.73 17.89 14.26
C PHE A 360 19.04 17.42 14.90
N ASP A 361 19.19 16.12 15.12
CA ASP A 361 20.33 15.52 15.81
C ASP A 361 21.14 14.64 14.86
N ILE A 362 22.44 14.90 14.75
CA ILE A 362 23.38 14.10 13.95
C ILE A 362 24.48 13.48 14.79
N ALA A 363 24.41 13.59 16.12
CA ALA A 363 25.45 13.11 17.03
C ALA A 363 25.70 11.60 16.91
N GLY A 364 24.69 10.84 16.48
CA GLY A 364 24.76 9.39 16.30
C GLY A 364 25.29 8.94 14.94
N THR A 365 25.55 9.83 13.97
CA THR A 365 26.08 9.41 12.66
C THR A 365 27.53 8.96 12.77
N SER A 366 28.02 8.17 11.81
CA SER A 366 29.43 7.74 11.78
C SER A 366 30.37 8.72 11.07
N GLY A 367 29.85 9.62 10.23
CA GLY A 367 30.66 10.49 9.36
C GLY A 367 30.10 11.90 9.14
N GLY A 368 29.30 12.43 10.07
CA GLY A 368 28.60 13.70 9.85
C GLY A 368 27.31 13.56 9.06
N ALA A 369 26.80 14.70 8.61
CA ALA A 369 25.60 14.78 7.79
C ALA A 369 25.75 15.88 6.75
N SER A 370 25.06 15.72 5.62
CA SER A 370 24.94 16.76 4.60
C SER A 370 23.49 17.14 4.42
N LEU A 371 23.25 18.42 4.14
CA LEU A 371 21.96 18.99 3.73
C LEU A 371 22.21 19.87 2.51
N ILE A 372 21.21 20.03 1.65
CA ILE A 372 21.28 21.04 0.59
C ILE A 372 21.21 22.44 1.21
N SER A 373 20.16 22.72 1.97
CA SER A 373 19.95 24.01 2.66
C SER A 373 19.31 23.80 4.04
N LEU A 374 19.52 24.76 4.95
CA LEU A 374 19.01 24.74 6.33
C LEU A 374 18.24 26.03 6.67
N ALA A 375 16.98 25.87 7.06
CA ALA A 375 16.07 26.92 7.50
C ALA A 375 15.42 26.58 8.86
N GLY A 376 14.66 27.53 9.42
CA GLY A 376 13.87 27.35 10.64
C GLY A 376 14.50 27.97 11.89
N ALA A 377 13.87 27.75 13.05
CA ALA A 377 14.25 28.35 14.33
C ALA A 377 14.57 27.34 15.46
N GLY A 378 14.68 26.06 15.12
CA GLY A 378 14.91 24.97 16.06
C GLY A 378 16.36 24.83 16.54
N THR A 379 16.71 23.63 17.01
CA THR A 379 18.07 23.29 17.44
C THR A 379 18.68 22.24 16.51
N VAL A 380 19.94 22.43 16.14
CA VAL A 380 20.77 21.39 15.54
C VAL A 380 21.75 20.88 16.59
N GLN A 381 21.74 19.57 16.86
CA GLN A 381 22.68 18.90 17.75
C GLN A 381 23.72 18.15 16.91
N LEU A 382 24.96 18.64 16.92
CA LEU A 382 26.05 18.07 16.16
C LEU A 382 26.70 16.85 16.84
N GLY A 383 26.64 16.78 18.18
CA GLY A 383 27.57 15.93 18.91
C GLY A 383 29.02 16.31 18.56
N ALA A 384 29.85 15.35 18.18
CA ALA A 384 31.19 15.59 17.66
C ALA A 384 31.26 15.74 16.12
N GLN A 385 30.11 15.73 15.45
CA GLN A 385 30.03 15.53 14.01
C GLN A 385 29.98 16.84 13.21
N VAL A 386 30.38 16.78 11.94
CA VAL A 386 30.32 17.95 11.05
C VAL A 386 29.01 17.94 10.26
N LEU A 387 28.32 19.08 10.26
CA LEU A 387 27.21 19.35 9.34
C LEU A 387 27.72 20.08 8.10
N THR A 388 27.42 19.57 6.91
CA THR A 388 27.78 20.20 5.64
C THR A 388 26.54 20.70 4.89
N LEU A 389 26.53 21.97 4.50
CA LEU A 389 25.50 22.57 3.65
C LEU A 389 26.03 22.70 2.23
N THR A 390 25.48 21.92 1.30
CA THR A 390 26.07 21.73 -0.04
C THR A 390 25.65 22.80 -1.05
N ASN A 391 24.48 23.40 -0.87
CA ASN A 391 23.99 24.49 -1.70
C ASN A 391 22.95 25.31 -0.92
N ALA A 392 23.43 25.99 0.12
CA ALA A 392 22.57 26.74 1.04
C ALA A 392 21.84 27.89 0.32
N ALA A 393 20.61 28.17 0.74
CA ALA A 393 19.81 29.26 0.18
C ALA A 393 18.92 29.95 1.22
N ASP A 394 19.05 29.60 2.50
CA ASP A 394 18.08 29.95 3.53
C ASP A 394 18.71 30.67 4.74
N THR A 395 17.83 31.15 5.61
CA THR A 395 18.17 31.68 6.93
C THR A 395 17.77 30.69 8.01
N PHE A 396 18.71 30.38 8.91
CA PHE A 396 18.47 29.64 10.14
C PHE A 396 18.53 30.61 11.32
N ALA A 397 17.42 30.73 12.05
CA ALA A 397 17.27 31.57 13.24
C ALA A 397 17.48 30.80 14.55
N GLY A 398 17.65 29.49 14.44
CA GLY A 398 17.85 28.60 15.57
C GLY A 398 19.27 28.60 16.11
N SER A 399 19.61 27.54 16.87
CA SER A 399 20.94 27.33 17.42
C SER A 399 21.56 26.03 16.90
N ILE A 400 22.86 26.07 16.62
CA ILE A 400 23.68 24.88 16.31
C ILE A 400 24.63 24.64 17.49
N ASN A 401 24.61 23.44 18.07
CA ASN A 401 25.33 23.12 19.30
C ASN A 401 26.09 21.79 19.19
N GLY A 402 27.14 21.61 20.01
CA GLY A 402 27.97 20.40 20.06
C GLY A 402 29.46 20.69 19.88
N SER A 403 30.32 19.69 20.05
CA SER A 403 31.76 19.84 19.80
C SER A 403 32.14 19.76 18.32
N GLY A 404 31.21 19.32 17.48
CA GLY A 404 31.33 19.26 16.03
C GLY A 404 31.34 20.64 15.35
N GLY A 405 31.45 20.62 14.02
CA GLY A 405 31.64 21.82 13.19
C GLY A 405 30.58 22.02 12.11
N LEU A 406 30.68 23.15 11.40
CA LEU A 406 29.80 23.53 10.30
C LEU A 406 30.63 23.81 9.04
N THR A 407 30.27 23.21 7.92
CA THR A 407 30.83 23.52 6.60
C THR A 407 29.74 24.08 5.69
N VAL A 408 29.92 25.29 5.18
CA VAL A 408 29.13 25.84 4.07
C VAL A 408 29.90 25.60 2.79
N ALA A 409 29.52 24.54 2.07
CA ALA A 409 30.24 24.07 0.88
C ALA A 409 29.78 24.76 -0.41
N GLY A 410 28.55 25.29 -0.43
CA GLY A 410 28.01 26.02 -1.57
C GLY A 410 26.81 26.89 -1.18
N GLY A 411 26.46 27.82 -2.05
CA GLY A 411 25.31 28.72 -1.85
C GLY A 411 25.54 29.77 -0.76
N THR A 412 24.46 30.31 -0.21
CA THR A 412 24.46 31.32 0.87
C THR A 412 23.67 30.81 2.07
N GLN A 413 24.33 30.56 3.20
CA GLN A 413 23.67 30.30 4.47
C GLN A 413 23.66 31.57 5.31
N THR A 414 22.49 31.97 5.80
CA THR A 414 22.38 33.02 6.81
C THR A 414 22.14 32.41 8.19
N LEU A 415 22.94 32.78 9.19
CA LEU A 415 22.71 32.48 10.59
C LEU A 415 22.26 33.75 11.28
N SER A 416 21.07 33.73 11.87
CA SER A 416 20.52 34.88 12.62
C SER A 416 20.40 34.62 14.13
N GLY A 417 20.51 33.36 14.54
CA GLY A 417 20.61 32.94 15.94
C GLY A 417 22.05 32.78 16.43
N VAL A 418 22.22 32.71 17.75
CA VAL A 418 23.51 32.46 18.40
C VAL A 418 23.82 30.96 18.33
N ASN A 419 24.98 30.59 17.77
CA ASN A 419 25.40 29.20 17.63
C ASN A 419 26.50 28.87 18.64
N GLY A 420 26.32 27.77 19.39
CA GLY A 420 27.17 27.34 20.49
C GLY A 420 28.08 26.15 20.18
N PHE A 421 28.19 25.74 18.91
CA PHE A 421 29.11 24.67 18.53
C PHE A 421 30.58 25.12 18.66
N THR A 422 31.46 24.19 19.05
CA THR A 422 32.87 24.51 19.32
C THR A 422 33.85 23.99 18.28
N GLY A 423 33.40 23.17 17.34
CA GLY A 423 34.24 22.74 16.21
C GLY A 423 34.48 23.85 15.20
N GLU A 424 35.33 23.57 14.22
CA GLU A 424 35.71 24.54 13.18
C GLU A 424 34.52 24.89 12.29
N THR A 425 34.44 26.16 11.89
CA THR A 425 33.57 26.59 10.79
C THR A 425 34.38 26.66 9.50
N SER A 426 33.86 26.14 8.39
CA SER A 426 34.48 26.24 7.07
C SER A 426 33.52 26.84 6.05
N VAL A 427 34.00 27.81 5.28
CA VAL A 427 33.28 28.39 4.14
C VAL A 427 34.11 28.13 2.90
N VAL A 428 33.61 27.25 2.03
CA VAL A 428 34.31 26.81 0.83
C VAL A 428 34.24 27.89 -0.25
N SER A 429 35.18 27.86 -1.20
CA SER A 429 35.16 28.74 -2.37
C SER A 429 33.83 28.64 -3.13
N GLY A 430 33.25 29.79 -3.48
CA GLY A 430 31.92 29.89 -4.08
C GLY A 430 30.75 29.90 -3.09
N ALA A 431 31.00 29.67 -1.80
CA ALA A 431 29.98 29.74 -0.75
C ALA A 431 30.02 31.06 0.02
N THR A 432 28.91 31.41 0.66
CA THR A 432 28.76 32.56 1.55
C THR A 432 28.15 32.16 2.88
N LEU A 433 28.78 32.56 3.98
CA LEU A 433 28.19 32.55 5.31
C LEU A 433 27.85 33.98 5.72
N VAL A 434 26.57 34.25 5.95
CA VAL A 434 26.08 35.53 6.47
C VAL A 434 25.77 35.39 7.95
N LEU A 435 26.32 36.28 8.77
CA LEU A 435 25.85 36.51 10.13
C LEU A 435 24.96 37.75 10.12
N SER A 436 23.76 37.64 10.69
CA SER A 436 22.78 38.73 10.72
C SER A 436 22.10 38.83 12.08
N GLY A 437 21.61 40.01 12.47
CA GLY A 437 20.98 40.17 13.78
C GLY A 437 21.93 39.75 14.91
N ALA A 438 21.48 38.80 15.74
CA ALA A 438 22.25 38.17 16.81
C ALA A 438 23.11 36.98 16.35
N GLY A 439 23.14 36.71 15.05
CA GLY A 439 23.90 35.65 14.40
C GLY A 439 25.35 35.62 14.85
N SER A 440 25.78 34.51 15.44
CA SER A 440 27.13 34.36 15.99
C SER A 440 27.65 32.93 15.84
N ILE A 441 28.97 32.81 15.62
CA ILE A 441 29.74 31.56 15.67
C ILE A 441 30.94 31.70 16.64
N ALA A 442 30.86 32.61 17.60
CA ALA A 442 31.98 32.96 18.48
C ALA A 442 32.49 31.79 19.34
N ALA A 443 31.65 30.77 19.58
CA ALA A 443 32.03 29.57 20.32
C ALA A 443 32.90 28.60 19.50
N SER A 444 32.90 28.72 18.15
CA SER A 444 33.70 27.86 17.28
C SER A 444 35.20 28.02 17.53
N SER A 445 35.96 26.96 17.27
CA SER A 445 37.41 26.97 17.40
C SER A 445 38.11 27.91 16.39
N GLY A 446 37.39 28.34 15.36
CA GLY A 446 37.88 29.25 14.33
C GLY A 446 37.07 29.14 13.05
N LEU A 447 37.44 29.98 12.08
CA LEU A 447 36.87 30.00 10.74
C LEU A 447 37.97 29.81 9.69
N VAL A 448 37.81 28.80 8.84
CA VAL A 448 38.52 28.67 7.57
C VAL A 448 37.64 29.25 6.46
N ASN A 449 37.97 30.46 6.00
CA ASN A 449 37.20 31.18 5.00
C ASN A 449 37.91 31.18 3.65
N ASN A 450 37.45 30.33 2.74
CA ASN A 450 37.83 30.32 1.33
C ASN A 450 36.74 30.88 0.40
N GLY A 451 35.55 31.18 0.94
CA GLY A 451 34.45 31.85 0.26
C GLY A 451 34.24 33.28 0.77
N ILE A 452 33.02 33.59 1.20
CA ILE A 452 32.66 34.90 1.75
C ILE A 452 32.10 34.75 3.17
N LEU A 453 32.69 35.45 4.14
CA LEU A 453 32.02 35.77 5.39
C LEU A 453 31.41 37.18 5.27
N ASN A 454 30.11 37.32 5.53
CA ASN A 454 29.45 38.62 5.57
C ASN A 454 28.85 38.87 6.95
N ILE A 455 29.30 39.93 7.63
CA ILE A 455 28.80 40.31 8.96
C ILE A 455 28.07 41.66 8.94
N ALA A 456 27.87 42.24 7.76
CA ALA A 456 27.32 43.59 7.59
C ALA A 456 25.92 43.75 8.20
N ALA A 457 25.16 42.65 8.31
CA ALA A 457 23.80 42.63 8.85
C ALA A 457 23.74 42.26 10.34
N THR A 458 24.87 42.04 11.02
CA THR A 458 24.89 41.81 12.48
C THR A 458 24.54 43.09 13.24
N THR A 459 24.02 42.99 14.46
CA THR A 459 23.76 44.17 15.30
C THR A 459 24.97 44.65 16.08
N ALA A 460 25.90 43.75 16.43
CA ALA A 460 27.04 44.04 17.31
C ALA A 460 28.39 43.60 16.73
N GLY A 461 28.48 43.39 15.42
CA GLY A 461 29.64 42.77 14.80
C GLY A 461 29.71 41.27 15.05
N ALA A 462 30.91 40.70 14.87
CA ALA A 462 31.16 39.28 15.05
C ALA A 462 32.48 39.04 15.78
N THR A 463 32.55 37.95 16.52
CA THR A 463 33.78 37.47 17.18
C THR A 463 34.15 36.10 16.64
N LEU A 464 35.42 35.89 16.34
CA LEU A 464 35.99 34.60 15.93
C LEU A 464 37.21 34.25 16.79
N SER A 465 37.38 32.96 17.11
CA SER A 465 38.56 32.43 17.81
C SER A 465 39.78 32.24 16.89
N GLY A 466 39.61 32.43 15.59
CA GLY A 466 40.63 32.26 14.56
C GLY A 466 40.07 32.59 13.19
N LEU A 467 40.87 33.18 12.31
CA LEU A 467 40.52 33.42 10.91
C LEU A 467 41.68 32.99 10.00
N SER A 468 41.38 32.10 9.06
CA SER A 468 42.34 31.63 8.06
C SER A 468 41.68 31.42 6.69
N GLY A 469 42.48 31.10 5.68
CA GLY A 469 42.03 30.91 4.29
C GLY A 469 42.34 32.10 3.38
N GLY A 470 41.79 32.07 2.17
CA GLY A 470 42.04 33.07 1.12
C GLY A 470 40.79 33.78 0.58
N GLY A 471 39.64 33.62 1.25
CA GLY A 471 38.36 34.19 0.83
C GLY A 471 38.23 35.70 1.06
N SER A 472 37.01 36.17 1.30
CA SER A 472 36.76 37.58 1.64
C SER A 472 35.89 37.74 2.87
N VAL A 473 36.07 38.85 3.57
CA VAL A 473 35.22 39.29 4.69
C VAL A 473 34.58 40.62 4.33
N LEU A 474 33.25 40.65 4.40
CA LEU A 474 32.44 41.86 4.22
C LEU A 474 31.95 42.35 5.57
N LEU A 475 32.56 43.44 6.06
CA LEU A 475 32.26 44.03 7.37
C LEU A 475 31.00 44.89 7.35
N GLY A 476 30.67 45.52 6.22
CA GLY A 476 29.74 46.65 6.22
C GLY A 476 30.27 47.75 7.15
N ALA A 477 29.44 48.18 8.11
CA ALA A 477 29.84 49.12 9.17
C ALA A 477 30.27 48.42 10.48
N GLN A 478 30.28 47.09 10.50
CA GLN A 478 30.40 46.31 11.74
C GLN A 478 31.85 45.90 12.04
N THR A 479 32.17 45.71 13.32
CA THR A 479 33.51 45.28 13.74
C THR A 479 33.64 43.76 13.75
N LEU A 480 34.69 43.24 13.12
CA LEU A 480 35.15 41.87 13.31
C LEU A 480 36.19 41.85 14.44
N THR A 481 35.94 41.06 15.48
CA THR A 481 36.87 40.83 16.59
C THR A 481 37.50 39.45 16.47
N LEU A 482 38.83 39.38 16.43
CA LEU A 482 39.60 38.15 16.48
C LEU A 482 40.14 37.97 17.90
N ALA A 483 39.56 37.00 18.60
CA ALA A 483 39.92 36.63 19.97
C ALA A 483 40.81 35.38 19.98
N ASN A 484 41.82 35.37 19.11
CA ASN A 484 42.63 34.18 18.88
C ASN A 484 43.38 33.76 20.16
N THR A 485 43.50 32.46 20.36
CA THR A 485 44.39 31.91 21.40
C THR A 485 45.77 31.55 20.86
N GLY A 486 45.98 31.64 19.53
CA GLY A 486 47.22 31.31 18.83
C GLY A 486 47.48 32.19 17.61
N SER A 487 48.28 31.68 16.65
CA SER A 487 48.59 32.37 15.40
C SER A 487 47.72 31.86 14.25
N SER A 488 47.10 32.76 13.49
CA SER A 488 46.40 32.44 12.24
C SER A 488 46.85 33.36 11.11
N SER A 489 46.72 32.89 9.86
CA SER A 489 47.04 33.65 8.65
C SER A 489 45.85 33.66 7.71
N PHE A 490 45.42 34.85 7.31
CA PHE A 490 44.31 35.06 6.38
C PHE A 490 44.83 35.87 5.19
N GLY A 491 44.94 35.23 4.03
CA GLY A 491 45.43 35.88 2.80
C GLY A 491 44.34 36.62 2.03
N GLY A 492 43.13 36.69 2.58
CA GLY A 492 41.95 37.23 1.93
C GLY A 492 41.72 38.72 2.15
N ALA A 493 40.80 39.31 1.39
CA ALA A 493 40.43 40.70 1.54
C ALA A 493 39.43 40.90 2.69
N ILE A 494 39.67 41.90 3.55
CA ILE A 494 38.71 42.38 4.54
C ILE A 494 38.27 43.78 4.11
N SER A 495 36.97 43.99 3.92
CA SER A 495 36.43 45.21 3.31
C SER A 495 35.18 45.73 4.01
N GLY A 496 34.90 47.03 3.86
CA GLY A 496 33.83 47.74 4.55
C GLY A 496 34.37 48.94 5.33
N SER A 497 33.47 49.76 5.88
CA SER A 497 33.83 50.88 6.76
C SER A 497 33.97 50.47 8.23
N GLY A 498 33.59 49.23 8.58
CA GLY A 498 33.75 48.64 9.90
C GLY A 498 35.20 48.36 10.27
N GLY A 499 35.42 47.99 11.54
CA GLY A 499 36.76 47.75 12.09
C GLY A 499 37.20 46.27 12.09
N LEU A 500 38.51 46.05 12.15
CA LEU A 500 39.11 44.79 12.54
C LEU A 500 39.81 44.99 13.89
N ALA A 501 39.42 44.23 14.92
CA ALA A 501 40.04 44.25 16.23
C ALA A 501 40.71 42.90 16.50
N VAL A 502 42.02 42.87 16.71
CA VAL A 502 42.76 41.67 17.14
C VAL A 502 43.04 41.82 18.63
N VAL A 503 42.30 41.09 19.45
CA VAL A 503 42.33 41.22 20.93
C VAL A 503 43.04 40.04 21.60
N GLY A 504 43.35 38.99 20.84
CA GLY A 504 44.13 37.84 21.29
C GLY A 504 44.95 37.24 20.14
N GLY A 505 46.08 36.62 20.49
CA GLY A 505 46.94 35.88 19.56
C GLY A 505 47.64 36.77 18.52
N THR A 506 48.06 36.15 17.41
CA THR A 506 48.66 36.83 16.25
C THR A 506 47.81 36.56 15.01
N GLN A 507 47.43 37.61 14.28
CA GLN A 507 46.82 37.51 12.95
C GLN A 507 47.76 38.15 11.94
N THR A 508 48.16 37.39 10.91
CA THR A 508 48.95 37.88 9.76
C THR A 508 48.11 37.93 8.50
#